data_AF-A0A1F7J7X8-F1
#
_entry.id   AF-A0A1F7J7X8-F1
#
_cell.length_a   1.000
_cell.length_b   1.000
_cell.length_c   1.000
_cell.angle_alpha   90.00
_cell.angle_beta   90.00
_cell.angle_gamma   90.00
#
_symmetry.space_group_name_H-M   'P 1'
#
loop_
_entity.id
_entity.type
_entity.pdbx_description
1 polymer ?
#
loop_
_entity_poly.entity_id
_entity_poly.type
_entity_poly.pdbx_seq_one_letter_code
_entity_poly.pdbx_strand_id
1 'polypeptide(L)'
;MNDLSIAQDNQNDSYHQHIAKILNLGLSVKLAFVDIDNTLTGDGSGTGDPQLIGRVKNLLNSQGYLMVVITSRTAEMMISEPLYHLSRRRHSFSRPPPQFVNIKTGQISHDPRQVEPAGILDSEVIIASTGSSMLLKQKDNSYRSVDHYFMNNLPSPPIWRNNVRQFLQPLLAQSDVVWLSPLESEFNYQQKITNIFPPDYRIQLYFASQEAKHRFKLAFELAKKNQVDPIILSLCFTDDSNPLTNIFTGYLTPTNGKITAVEFFAKLIQTDAKININQLQILLIGDSWPDLQMGFYANTPAAKTTFLLVGGSRLTKFLLKNAVTDFAGEDLSDIKNQLQPLGKRGCFKFTRYQQTRSVVIGDLAFPGKVGPESIVSFLESQLL
;
A
#
# COMPACT_ATOMS: atom_id res chain seq x y z
N MET A 1 34.07 -5.20 -4.57
CA MET A 1 34.01 -5.98 -5.83
C MET A 1 32.82 -6.94 -5.81
N ASN A 2 31.58 -6.42 -5.75
CA ASN A 2 30.35 -7.22 -5.88
C ASN A 2 29.26 -6.49 -6.70
N ASP A 3 29.59 -5.40 -7.41
CA ASP A 3 28.61 -4.52 -8.06
C ASP A 3 28.32 -4.85 -9.54
N LEU A 4 28.86 -5.96 -10.07
CA LEU A 4 28.77 -6.27 -11.51
C LEU A 4 27.91 -7.49 -11.84
N SER A 5 27.47 -8.30 -10.87
CA SER A 5 26.60 -9.47 -11.14
C SER A 5 25.09 -9.18 -11.06
N ILE A 6 24.68 -8.10 -10.38
CA ILE A 6 23.25 -7.74 -10.22
C ILE A 6 22.69 -7.08 -11.50
N ALA A 7 23.53 -6.35 -12.24
CA ALA A 7 23.09 -5.60 -13.41
C ALA A 7 22.69 -6.47 -14.63
N GLN A 8 23.11 -7.73 -14.69
CA GLN A 8 22.77 -8.62 -15.81
C GLN A 8 21.44 -9.38 -15.61
N ASP A 9 20.98 -9.57 -14.38
CA ASP A 9 19.74 -10.31 -14.08
C ASP A 9 18.49 -9.40 -13.96
N ASN A 10 18.68 -8.07 -13.93
CA ASN A 10 17.58 -7.08 -13.92
C ASN A 10 16.99 -6.83 -15.33
N GLN A 11 17.66 -7.25 -16.41
CA GLN A 11 17.12 -7.04 -17.77
C GLN A 11 15.89 -7.91 -18.10
N ASN A 12 15.48 -8.82 -17.20
CA ASN A 12 14.38 -9.76 -17.40
C ASN A 12 13.07 -9.38 -16.72
N ASP A 13 12.99 -8.22 -16.06
CA ASP A 13 11.73 -7.77 -15.48
C ASP A 13 10.76 -7.17 -16.54
N SER A 14 9.46 -7.41 -16.39
CA SER A 14 8.39 -6.87 -17.27
C SER A 14 8.34 -5.35 -17.25
N TYR A 15 8.56 -4.74 -16.08
CA TYR A 15 8.56 -3.27 -15.97
C TYR A 15 9.68 -2.63 -16.80
N HIS A 16 10.81 -3.31 -17.01
CA HIS A 16 11.86 -2.83 -17.91
C HIS A 16 11.38 -2.77 -19.37
N GLN A 17 10.59 -3.75 -19.82
CA GLN A 17 9.98 -3.71 -21.16
C GLN A 17 8.95 -2.58 -21.26
N HIS A 18 8.14 -2.39 -20.21
CA HIS A 18 7.19 -1.28 -20.15
C HIS A 18 7.92 0.06 -20.23
N ILE A 19 8.94 0.28 -19.40
CA ILE A 19 9.73 1.50 -19.38
C ILE A 19 10.44 1.71 -20.72
N ALA A 20 11.08 0.69 -21.28
CA ALA A 20 11.73 0.78 -22.59
C ALA A 20 10.73 1.15 -23.69
N LYS A 21 9.51 0.60 -23.65
CA LYS A 21 8.43 0.96 -24.58
C LYS A 21 8.03 2.43 -24.43
N ILE A 22 7.85 2.94 -23.20
CA ILE A 22 7.55 4.35 -22.94
C ILE A 22 8.67 5.25 -23.49
N LEU A 23 9.92 4.92 -23.17
CA LEU A 23 11.10 5.70 -23.59
C LEU A 23 11.27 5.71 -25.11
N ASN A 24 11.03 4.57 -25.78
CA ASN A 24 11.06 4.48 -27.25
C ASN A 24 9.97 5.31 -27.93
N LEU A 25 8.86 5.59 -27.23
CA LEU A 25 7.81 6.51 -27.69
C LEU A 25 8.14 7.98 -27.40
N GLY A 26 9.30 8.28 -26.81
CA GLY A 26 9.69 9.64 -26.42
C GLY A 26 8.86 10.21 -25.26
N LEU A 27 8.16 9.35 -24.51
CA LEU A 27 7.32 9.74 -23.39
C LEU A 27 8.11 9.77 -22.07
N SER A 28 7.67 10.59 -21.12
CA SER A 28 8.20 10.55 -19.76
C SER A 28 7.71 9.30 -19.03
N VAL A 29 8.55 8.72 -18.19
CA VAL A 29 8.12 7.60 -17.34
C VAL A 29 7.25 8.13 -16.22
N LYS A 30 6.04 7.59 -16.15
CA LYS A 30 5.05 7.92 -15.13
C LYS A 30 4.79 6.70 -14.27
N LEU A 31 4.72 6.90 -12.96
CA LEU A 31 4.43 5.84 -11.99
C LEU A 31 3.08 6.13 -11.35
N ALA A 32 2.20 5.14 -11.31
CA ALA A 32 0.92 5.24 -10.59
C ALA A 32 0.94 4.24 -9.43
N PHE A 33 1.07 4.71 -8.20
CA PHE A 33 0.95 3.89 -6.99
C PHE A 33 -0.50 3.86 -6.57
N VAL A 34 -1.11 2.68 -6.64
CA VAL A 34 -2.55 2.51 -6.50
C VAL A 34 -2.84 1.53 -5.37
N ASP A 35 -3.55 1.99 -4.35
CA ASP A 35 -4.14 1.10 -3.36
C ASP A 35 -5.30 0.28 -3.97
N ILE A 36 -5.63 -0.86 -3.37
CA ILE A 36 -6.66 -1.75 -3.91
C ILE A 36 -8.02 -1.51 -3.26
N ASP A 37 -8.12 -1.48 -1.93
CA ASP A 37 -9.34 -1.84 -1.21
C ASP A 37 -10.53 -0.92 -1.55
N ASN A 38 -10.81 0.17 -0.82
CA ASN A 38 -11.88 1.08 -1.29
C ASN A 38 -11.44 1.90 -2.51
N THR A 39 -10.14 1.91 -2.80
CA THR A 39 -9.56 2.71 -3.88
C THR A 39 -9.93 2.20 -5.27
N LEU A 40 -9.67 0.92 -5.58
CA LEU A 40 -10.04 0.31 -6.86
C LEU A 40 -11.33 -0.48 -6.79
N THR A 41 -11.74 -1.01 -5.64
CA THR A 41 -12.99 -1.80 -5.57
C THR A 41 -14.22 -0.96 -5.22
N GLY A 42 -14.03 0.23 -4.63
CA GLY A 42 -15.07 1.26 -4.44
C GLY A 42 -16.07 1.02 -3.31
N ASP A 43 -16.22 -0.22 -2.82
CA ASP A 43 -17.24 -0.58 -1.83
C ASP A 43 -16.68 -1.24 -0.56
N GLY A 44 -15.36 -1.43 -0.50
CA GLY A 44 -14.68 -2.10 0.62
C GLY A 44 -14.99 -3.58 0.76
N SER A 45 -15.85 -4.13 -0.10
CA SER A 45 -16.16 -5.56 -0.15
C SER A 45 -15.09 -6.33 -0.93
N GLY A 46 -14.24 -5.62 -1.67
CA GLY A 46 -13.23 -6.22 -2.54
C GLY A 46 -13.78 -6.72 -3.87
N THR A 47 -15.10 -6.65 -4.11
CA THR A 47 -15.75 -7.28 -5.29
C THR A 47 -15.96 -6.35 -6.49
N GLY A 48 -15.51 -5.10 -6.39
CA GLY A 48 -15.79 -3.99 -7.31
C GLY A 48 -15.80 -4.31 -8.82
N ASP A 49 -16.50 -3.47 -9.59
CA ASP A 49 -16.78 -3.71 -11.01
C ASP A 49 -15.51 -4.02 -11.83
N PRO A 50 -15.33 -5.28 -12.31
CA PRO A 50 -14.16 -5.68 -13.07
C PRO A 50 -13.97 -4.87 -14.37
N GLN A 51 -15.06 -4.43 -15.00
CA GLN A 51 -14.99 -3.61 -16.23
C GLN A 51 -14.40 -2.25 -15.91
N LEU A 52 -14.84 -1.65 -14.80
CA LEU A 52 -14.37 -0.34 -14.37
C LEU A 52 -12.91 -0.38 -13.91
N ILE A 53 -12.51 -1.41 -13.17
CA ILE A 53 -11.10 -1.62 -12.77
C ILE A 53 -10.22 -1.83 -14.01
N GLY A 54 -10.68 -2.65 -14.97
CA GLY A 54 -10.01 -2.83 -16.25
C GLY A 54 -9.87 -1.51 -17.02
N ARG A 55 -10.90 -0.66 -16.99
CA ARG A 55 -10.86 0.68 -17.58
C ARG A 55 -9.82 1.59 -16.90
N VAL A 56 -9.71 1.60 -15.57
CA VAL A 56 -8.68 2.35 -14.84
C VAL A 56 -7.28 1.93 -15.30
N LYS A 57 -7.00 0.61 -15.31
CA LYS A 57 -5.71 0.07 -15.75
C LYS A 57 -5.39 0.45 -17.18
N ASN A 58 -6.36 0.34 -18.09
CA ASN A 58 -6.19 0.72 -19.49
C ASN A 58 -5.93 2.21 -19.67
N LEU A 59 -6.65 3.07 -18.94
CA LEU A 59 -6.44 4.53 -18.99
C LEU A 59 -5.04 4.90 -18.48
N LEU A 60 -4.62 4.36 -17.33
CA LEU A 60 -3.27 4.57 -16.79
C LEU A 60 -2.20 4.18 -17.83
N ASN A 61 -2.29 2.96 -18.37
CA ASN A 61 -1.35 2.46 -19.37
C ASN A 61 -1.35 3.32 -20.65
N SER A 62 -2.53 3.72 -21.15
CA SER A 62 -2.66 4.56 -22.35
C SER A 62 -2.05 5.95 -22.18
N GLN A 63 -1.97 6.43 -20.93
CA GLN A 63 -1.34 7.71 -20.58
C GLN A 63 0.13 7.57 -20.20
N GLY A 64 0.70 6.37 -20.33
CA GLY A 64 2.11 6.08 -20.07
C GLY A 64 2.44 5.83 -18.60
N TYR A 65 1.47 5.49 -17.76
CA TYR A 65 1.72 5.10 -16.39
C TYR A 65 2.06 3.61 -16.29
N LEU A 66 3.17 3.31 -15.62
CA LEU A 66 3.40 2.01 -14.99
C LEU A 66 2.57 1.95 -13.70
N MET A 67 1.57 1.07 -13.68
CA MET A 67 0.75 0.84 -12.50
C MET A 67 1.51 -0.04 -11.50
N VAL A 68 1.68 0.50 -10.29
CA VAL A 68 2.27 -0.14 -9.12
C VAL A 68 1.18 -0.36 -8.10
N VAL A 69 0.84 -1.61 -7.83
CA VAL A 69 -0.11 -1.94 -6.76
C VAL A 69 0.60 -1.83 -5.42
N ILE A 70 0.03 -1.06 -4.49
CA ILE A 70 0.56 -0.92 -3.13
C ILE A 70 -0.54 -1.17 -2.09
N THR A 71 -0.54 -2.34 -1.47
CA THR A 71 -1.69 -2.82 -0.69
C THR A 71 -1.28 -3.55 0.58
N SER A 72 -2.16 -3.54 1.59
CA SER A 72 -2.00 -4.36 2.79
C SER A 72 -2.32 -5.84 2.54
N ARG A 73 -2.91 -6.18 1.39
CA ARG A 73 -3.11 -7.56 0.96
C ARG A 73 -1.76 -8.26 0.78
N THR A 74 -1.71 -9.55 1.12
CA THR A 74 -0.50 -10.35 0.90
C THR A 74 -0.34 -10.65 -0.59
N ALA A 75 0.91 -10.90 -1.00
CA ALA A 75 1.24 -11.16 -2.40
C ALA A 75 0.39 -12.27 -3.03
N GLU A 76 0.19 -13.37 -2.30
CA GLU A 76 -0.59 -14.51 -2.76
C GLU A 76 -2.08 -14.19 -2.99
N MET A 77 -2.60 -13.08 -2.47
CA MET A 77 -3.95 -12.60 -2.78
C MET A 77 -4.03 -11.82 -4.09
N MET A 78 -2.90 -11.33 -4.59
CA MET A 78 -2.81 -10.44 -5.75
C MET A 78 -2.28 -11.14 -7.01
N ILE A 79 -1.95 -12.43 -6.91
CA ILE A 79 -1.34 -13.22 -7.99
C ILE A 79 -2.27 -14.40 -8.29
N SER A 80 -2.66 -14.57 -9.55
CA SER A 80 -3.46 -15.70 -9.99
C SER A 80 -2.74 -17.03 -9.74
N GLU A 81 -3.51 -18.10 -9.50
CA GLU A 81 -2.96 -19.42 -9.20
C GLU A 81 -1.89 -19.90 -10.22
N PRO A 82 -2.06 -19.75 -11.55
CA PRO A 82 -1.04 -20.16 -12.52
C PRO A 82 0.28 -19.40 -12.36
N LEU A 83 0.22 -18.08 -12.16
CA LEU A 83 1.42 -17.26 -12.00
C LEU A 83 2.07 -17.49 -10.64
N TYR A 84 1.27 -17.74 -9.61
CA TYR A 84 1.76 -18.07 -8.28
C TYR A 84 2.57 -19.38 -8.32
N HIS A 85 2.04 -20.46 -8.91
CA HIS A 85 2.78 -21.72 -9.06
C HIS A 85 4.02 -21.59 -9.95
N LEU A 86 3.96 -20.76 -11.00
CA LEU A 86 5.12 -20.47 -11.82
C LEU A 86 6.22 -19.76 -10.99
N SER A 87 5.83 -18.75 -10.21
CA SER A 87 6.74 -18.00 -9.31
C SER A 87 7.36 -18.88 -8.24
N ARG A 88 6.58 -19.82 -7.65
CA ARG A 88 7.12 -20.83 -6.72
C ARG A 88 8.22 -21.70 -7.33
N ARG A 89 8.02 -22.14 -8.58
CA ARG A 89 9.00 -22.99 -9.28
C ARG A 89 10.26 -22.24 -9.71
N ARG A 90 10.14 -20.95 -10.05
CA ARG A 90 11.23 -20.15 -10.62
C ARG A 90 11.99 -19.32 -9.57
N HIS A 91 11.30 -18.84 -8.54
CA HIS A 91 11.80 -17.82 -7.61
C HIS A 91 11.50 -18.15 -6.13
N SER A 92 11.27 -19.43 -5.81
CA SER A 92 11.22 -19.95 -4.43
C SER A 92 10.19 -19.28 -3.51
N PHE A 93 9.03 -18.86 -4.05
CA PHE A 93 7.92 -18.40 -3.22
C PHE A 93 7.49 -19.51 -2.24
N SER A 94 7.50 -19.19 -0.94
CA SER A 94 7.36 -20.18 0.14
C SER A 94 6.09 -20.03 0.97
N ARG A 95 5.46 -18.84 0.97
CA ARG A 95 4.19 -18.61 1.68
C ARG A 95 3.11 -19.57 1.15
N PRO A 96 2.15 -20.05 1.96
CA PRO A 96 1.01 -20.82 1.48
C PRO A 96 0.04 -19.99 0.62
N PRO A 97 -0.76 -20.62 -0.26
CA PRO A 97 -1.81 -19.91 -1.00
C PRO A 97 -2.94 -19.44 -0.06
N PRO A 98 -3.68 -18.40 -0.43
CA PRO A 98 -4.87 -17.98 0.31
C PRO A 98 -5.96 -19.07 0.25
N GLN A 99 -6.88 -19.03 1.22
CA GLN A 99 -8.05 -19.90 1.35
C GLN A 99 -9.30 -19.04 1.21
N PHE A 100 -9.67 -18.67 -0.01
CA PHE A 100 -10.84 -17.82 -0.22
C PHE A 100 -12.13 -18.60 -0.06
N VAL A 101 -12.94 -18.22 0.93
CA VAL A 101 -14.28 -18.78 1.08
C VAL A 101 -15.22 -18.10 0.09
N ASN A 102 -15.76 -18.87 -0.85
CA ASN A 102 -16.86 -18.40 -1.69
C ASN A 102 -18.11 -18.27 -0.82
N ILE A 103 -18.54 -17.03 -0.57
CA ILE A 103 -19.67 -16.72 0.32
C ILE A 103 -20.97 -17.39 -0.15
N LYS A 104 -21.14 -17.61 -1.45
CA LYS A 104 -22.37 -18.21 -2.01
C LYS A 104 -22.39 -19.74 -1.87
N THR A 105 -21.25 -20.40 -1.98
CA THR A 105 -21.17 -21.87 -2.01
C THR A 105 -20.57 -22.48 -0.74
N GLY A 106 -19.97 -21.66 0.13
CA GLY A 106 -19.16 -22.10 1.26
C GLY A 106 -17.87 -22.83 0.88
N GLN A 107 -17.61 -22.99 -0.43
CA GLN A 107 -16.43 -23.71 -0.91
C GLN A 107 -15.18 -22.85 -0.77
N ILE A 108 -14.08 -23.49 -0.42
CA ILE A 108 -12.77 -22.85 -0.37
C ILE A 108 -12.13 -22.92 -1.76
N SER A 109 -11.78 -21.76 -2.31
CA SER A 109 -10.94 -21.60 -3.49
C SER A 109 -9.54 -21.18 -3.07
N HIS A 110 -8.53 -21.67 -3.78
CA HIS A 110 -7.15 -21.20 -3.68
C HIS A 110 -6.77 -20.23 -4.80
N ASP A 111 -7.64 -20.06 -5.80
CA ASP A 111 -7.43 -19.14 -6.91
C ASP A 111 -8.16 -17.81 -6.64
N PRO A 112 -7.42 -16.70 -6.44
CA PRO A 112 -8.04 -15.39 -6.25
C PRO A 112 -9.00 -15.02 -7.37
N ARG A 113 -8.79 -15.50 -8.61
CA ARG A 113 -9.67 -15.17 -9.75
C ARG A 113 -11.12 -15.62 -9.57
N GLN A 114 -11.39 -16.53 -8.63
CA GLN A 114 -12.75 -16.98 -8.33
C GLN A 114 -13.52 -16.04 -7.39
N VAL A 115 -12.84 -15.13 -6.71
CA VAL A 115 -13.45 -14.25 -5.70
C VAL A 115 -13.06 -12.78 -5.84
N GLU A 116 -11.91 -12.50 -6.46
CA GLU A 116 -11.38 -11.15 -6.70
C GLU A 116 -11.65 -10.70 -8.14
N PRO A 117 -11.87 -9.40 -8.38
CA PRO A 117 -11.99 -8.84 -9.72
C PRO A 117 -10.72 -9.08 -10.55
N ALA A 118 -10.87 -9.57 -11.79
CA ALA A 118 -9.72 -9.86 -12.66
C ALA A 118 -8.78 -8.66 -12.87
N GLY A 119 -9.28 -7.43 -12.76
CA GLY A 119 -8.52 -6.19 -12.99
C GLY A 119 -7.51 -5.82 -11.91
N ILE A 120 -7.63 -6.36 -10.68
CA ILE A 120 -6.69 -6.05 -9.58
C ILE A 120 -5.52 -7.05 -9.51
N LEU A 121 -5.66 -8.21 -10.14
CA LEU A 121 -4.67 -9.28 -10.10
C LEU A 121 -3.55 -9.07 -11.13
N ASP A 122 -2.44 -9.76 -10.89
CA ASP A 122 -1.34 -9.93 -11.85
C ASP A 122 -0.73 -8.62 -12.38
N SER A 123 -0.68 -7.59 -11.53
CA SER A 123 -0.03 -6.31 -11.81
C SER A 123 1.49 -6.45 -11.98
N GLU A 124 2.12 -5.60 -12.79
CA GLU A 124 3.56 -5.72 -13.09
C GLU A 124 4.45 -5.53 -11.86
N VAL A 125 3.99 -4.69 -10.93
CA VAL A 125 4.66 -4.42 -9.66
C VAL A 125 3.63 -4.54 -8.55
N ILE A 126 3.91 -5.39 -7.57
CA ILE A 126 3.09 -5.58 -6.37
C ILE A 126 3.95 -5.28 -5.16
N ILE A 127 3.52 -4.32 -4.36
CA ILE A 127 4.18 -3.91 -3.14
C ILE A 127 3.27 -4.18 -1.95
N ALA A 128 3.78 -4.92 -0.98
CA ALA A 128 3.15 -4.99 0.32
C ALA A 128 3.34 -3.65 1.05
N SER A 129 2.24 -2.96 1.33
CA SER A 129 2.20 -1.66 2.00
C SER A 129 2.78 -1.67 3.41
N THR A 130 3.02 -2.86 3.96
CA THR A 130 3.59 -3.08 5.29
C THR A 130 5.11 -3.26 5.25
N GLY A 131 5.73 -3.06 4.09
CA GLY A 131 7.17 -3.15 3.91
C GLY A 131 7.71 -4.59 3.96
N SER A 132 6.86 -5.60 3.76
CA SER A 132 7.30 -7.00 3.82
C SER A 132 7.91 -7.52 2.52
N SER A 133 7.47 -7.01 1.37
CA SER A 133 7.89 -7.51 0.06
C SER A 133 7.55 -6.54 -1.07
N MET A 134 8.38 -6.54 -2.10
CA MET A 134 8.10 -5.95 -3.42
C MET A 134 8.34 -7.06 -4.43
N LEU A 135 7.36 -7.30 -5.28
CA LEU A 135 7.39 -8.34 -6.29
C LEU A 135 7.34 -7.70 -7.67
N LEU A 136 8.27 -8.11 -8.52
CA LEU A 136 8.38 -7.67 -9.90
C LEU A 136 8.02 -8.83 -10.81
N LYS A 137 7.07 -8.58 -11.70
CA LYS A 137 6.72 -9.54 -12.74
C LYS A 137 7.88 -9.64 -13.73
N GLN A 138 8.28 -10.86 -14.07
CA GLN A 138 9.31 -11.19 -15.04
C GLN A 138 8.72 -11.32 -16.45
N LYS A 139 9.57 -11.33 -17.48
CA LYS A 139 9.16 -11.58 -18.88
C LYS A 139 8.42 -12.90 -19.10
N ASP A 140 8.73 -13.93 -18.30
CA ASP A 140 8.03 -15.22 -18.36
C ASP A 140 6.70 -15.23 -17.55
N ASN A 141 6.28 -14.08 -17.03
CA ASN A 141 5.13 -13.84 -16.15
C ASN A 141 5.26 -14.36 -14.71
N SER A 142 6.38 -14.96 -14.33
CA SER A 142 6.65 -15.26 -12.93
C SER A 142 6.89 -13.98 -12.13
N TYR A 143 6.79 -14.05 -10.80
CA TYR A 143 7.14 -12.97 -9.89
C TYR A 143 8.43 -13.30 -9.17
N ARG A 144 9.32 -12.32 -9.11
CA ARG A 144 10.55 -12.35 -8.31
C ARG A 144 10.45 -11.30 -7.22
N SER A 145 10.85 -11.65 -6.00
CA SER A 145 10.98 -10.66 -4.94
C SER A 145 12.19 -9.77 -5.20
N VAL A 146 12.05 -8.47 -4.96
CA VAL A 146 13.19 -7.55 -4.99
C VAL A 146 14.02 -7.79 -3.75
N ASP A 147 15.22 -8.34 -3.97
CA ASP A 147 16.22 -8.46 -2.93
C ASP A 147 16.52 -7.06 -2.37
N HIS A 148 16.68 -6.96 -1.05
CA HIS A 148 17.00 -5.70 -0.35
C HIS A 148 15.86 -4.66 -0.25
N TYR A 149 14.65 -4.95 -0.72
CA TYR A 149 13.51 -4.03 -0.62
C TYR A 149 13.24 -3.54 0.81
N PHE A 150 13.41 -4.43 1.79
CA PHE A 150 13.50 -4.05 3.20
C PHE A 150 14.49 -4.96 3.95
N MET A 151 15.73 -4.49 3.97
CA MET A 151 16.77 -4.76 4.98
C MET A 151 17.52 -6.10 4.88
N ASN A 152 18.81 -5.99 4.59
CA ASN A 152 19.82 -7.03 4.80
C ASN A 152 19.98 -7.48 6.26
N ASN A 153 19.31 -6.79 7.20
CA ASN A 153 19.60 -6.87 8.63
C ASN A 153 18.38 -7.30 9.47
N LEU A 154 17.22 -7.60 8.85
CA LEU A 154 16.10 -8.18 9.59
C LEU A 154 16.30 -9.69 9.72
N PRO A 155 15.99 -10.28 10.88
CA PRO A 155 15.97 -11.73 11.00
C PRO A 155 14.82 -12.32 10.17
N SER A 156 14.84 -13.64 9.97
CA SER A 156 13.75 -14.34 9.26
C SER A 156 12.36 -13.98 9.82
N PRO A 157 11.29 -14.02 9.01
CA PRO A 157 9.95 -13.62 9.44
C PRO A 157 9.47 -14.27 10.75
N PRO A 158 9.65 -15.60 10.97
CA PRO A 158 9.23 -16.22 12.23
C PRO A 158 9.94 -15.64 13.46
N ILE A 159 11.25 -15.36 13.35
CA ILE A 159 12.05 -14.78 14.43
C ILE A 159 11.61 -13.34 14.69
N TRP A 160 11.45 -12.53 13.64
CA TRP A 160 10.96 -11.15 13.78
C TRP A 160 9.60 -11.11 14.47
N ARG A 161 8.63 -11.91 14.00
CA ARG A 161 7.27 -11.97 14.56
C ARG A 161 7.29 -12.39 16.03
N ASN A 162 8.13 -13.37 16.40
CA ASN A 162 8.26 -13.80 17.78
C ASN A 162 8.81 -12.70 18.68
N ASN A 163 9.88 -12.01 18.27
CA ASN A 163 10.47 -10.92 19.05
C ASN A 163 9.47 -9.78 19.27
N VAL A 164 8.74 -9.38 18.21
CA VAL A 164 7.71 -8.34 18.32
C VAL A 164 6.59 -8.78 19.28
N ARG A 165 6.13 -10.03 19.22
CA ARG A 165 5.11 -10.53 20.16
C ARG A 165 5.57 -10.54 21.60
N GLN A 166 6.81 -10.97 21.86
CA GLN A 166 7.38 -10.97 23.21
C GLN A 166 7.44 -9.54 23.75
N PHE A 167 7.83 -8.57 22.93
CA PHE A 167 7.78 -7.15 23.29
C PHE A 167 6.36 -6.65 23.57
N LEU A 168 5.37 -7.09 22.78
CA LEU A 168 3.98 -6.69 22.96
C LEU A 168 3.27 -7.35 24.15
N GLN A 169 3.70 -8.54 24.56
CA GLN A 169 3.04 -9.32 25.61
C GLN A 169 2.73 -8.51 26.89
N PRO A 170 3.67 -7.76 27.50
CA PRO A 170 3.36 -6.94 28.67
C PRO A 170 2.39 -5.79 28.39
N LEU A 171 2.42 -5.21 27.18
CA LEU A 171 1.49 -4.14 26.78
C LEU A 171 0.07 -4.67 26.60
N LEU A 172 -0.07 -5.87 26.04
CA LEU A 172 -1.36 -6.53 25.83
C LEU A 172 -1.93 -7.08 27.14
N ALA A 173 -1.11 -7.62 28.03
CA ALA A 173 -1.55 -8.14 29.33
C ALA A 173 -2.15 -7.07 30.26
N GLN A 174 -1.85 -5.79 30.00
CA GLN A 174 -2.39 -4.66 30.75
C GLN A 174 -3.72 -4.13 30.18
N SER A 175 -4.26 -4.75 29.13
CA SER A 175 -5.38 -4.17 28.39
C SER A 175 -6.34 -5.21 27.80
N ASP A 176 -7.56 -5.27 28.34
CA ASP A 176 -8.66 -6.07 27.76
C ASP A 176 -9.29 -5.39 26.52
N VAL A 177 -8.78 -4.23 26.12
CA VAL A 177 -9.32 -3.41 25.02
C VAL A 177 -8.41 -3.38 23.80
N VAL A 178 -7.32 -4.16 23.81
CA VAL A 178 -6.39 -4.32 22.68
C VAL A 178 -6.06 -5.80 22.48
N TRP A 179 -6.17 -6.29 21.25
CA TRP A 179 -5.86 -7.69 20.95
C TRP A 179 -5.22 -7.85 19.58
N LEU A 180 -4.47 -8.95 19.41
CA LEU A 180 -3.92 -9.36 18.13
C LEU A 180 -5.06 -9.80 17.19
N SER A 181 -4.93 -9.50 15.91
CA SER A 181 -5.84 -10.02 14.90
C SER A 181 -5.80 -11.57 14.87
N PRO A 182 -6.93 -12.26 14.59
CA PRO A 182 -6.91 -13.70 14.32
C PRO A 182 -5.94 -14.09 13.20
N LEU A 183 -5.67 -13.19 12.24
CA LEU A 183 -4.72 -13.38 11.14
C LEU A 183 -3.28 -13.59 11.63
N GLU A 184 -3.01 -13.25 12.88
CA GLU A 184 -1.69 -13.39 13.45
C GLU A 184 -1.37 -14.86 13.79
N SER A 185 -2.35 -15.77 13.79
CA SER A 185 -2.14 -17.18 14.17
C SER A 185 -2.03 -18.10 12.95
N GLU A 186 -0.91 -18.82 12.82
CA GLU A 186 -0.77 -19.88 11.82
C GLU A 186 -1.77 -21.02 12.07
N PHE A 187 -2.04 -21.33 13.34
CA PHE A 187 -3.07 -22.29 13.72
C PHE A 187 -4.44 -21.87 13.17
N ASN A 188 -4.79 -20.58 13.22
CA ASN A 188 -6.07 -20.11 12.68
C ASN A 188 -6.17 -20.31 11.16
N TYR A 189 -5.07 -20.13 10.43
CA TYR A 189 -5.02 -20.44 9.00
C TYR A 189 -5.15 -21.95 8.74
N GLN A 190 -4.47 -22.79 9.52
CA GLN A 190 -4.55 -24.25 9.39
C GLN A 190 -5.96 -24.78 9.71
N GLN A 191 -6.64 -24.17 10.69
CA GLN A 191 -8.01 -24.50 11.09
C GLN A 191 -9.09 -23.80 10.24
N LYS A 192 -8.70 -23.05 9.19
CA LYS A 192 -9.64 -22.32 8.31
C LYS A 192 -10.49 -21.27 9.04
N ILE A 193 -10.01 -20.78 10.18
CA ILE A 193 -10.59 -19.64 10.90
C ILE A 193 -10.25 -18.34 10.16
N THR A 194 -9.07 -18.29 9.53
CA THR A 194 -8.63 -17.17 8.71
C THR A 194 -8.22 -17.64 7.33
N ASN A 195 -8.54 -16.83 6.33
CA ASN A 195 -8.32 -17.16 4.92
C ASN A 195 -6.88 -16.91 4.45
N ILE A 196 -6.08 -16.17 5.22
CA ILE A 196 -4.75 -15.71 4.82
C ILE A 196 -3.72 -16.17 5.84
N PHE A 197 -2.57 -16.65 5.36
CA PHE A 197 -1.45 -17.02 6.22
C PHE A 197 -0.85 -15.77 6.89
N PRO A 198 -0.41 -15.82 8.15
CA PRO A 198 0.12 -14.63 8.84
C PRO A 198 1.18 -13.90 8.01
N PRO A 199 1.07 -12.57 7.81
CA PRO A 199 2.03 -11.84 6.99
C PRO A 199 3.43 -11.79 7.63
N ASP A 200 4.47 -11.81 6.81
CA ASP A 200 5.86 -12.01 7.27
C ASP A 200 6.34 -10.92 8.24
N TYR A 201 6.16 -9.64 7.88
CA TYR A 201 6.67 -8.49 8.64
C TYR A 201 5.57 -7.49 9.01
N ARG A 202 4.41 -8.01 9.44
CA ARG A 202 3.29 -7.21 9.92
C ARG A 202 2.62 -7.88 11.12
N ILE A 203 2.41 -7.15 12.19
CA ILE A 203 1.50 -7.55 13.29
C ILE A 203 0.30 -6.60 13.29
N GLN A 204 -0.90 -7.13 13.12
CA GLN A 204 -2.14 -6.37 13.19
C GLN A 204 -2.77 -6.41 14.58
N LEU A 205 -3.19 -5.24 15.04
CA LEU A 205 -3.84 -5.02 16.33
C LEU A 205 -5.24 -4.44 16.11
N TYR A 206 -6.18 -4.91 16.92
CA TYR A 206 -7.52 -4.35 17.04
C TYR A 206 -7.68 -3.65 18.38
N PHE A 207 -8.50 -2.60 18.37
CA PHE A 207 -8.76 -1.77 19.53
C PHE A 207 -10.27 -1.62 19.73
N ALA A 208 -10.73 -1.72 20.98
CA ALA A 208 -12.15 -1.54 21.30
C ALA A 208 -12.64 -0.10 21.05
N SER A 209 -11.73 0.89 21.09
CA SER A 209 -12.05 2.30 20.90
C SER A 209 -10.83 3.10 20.42
N GLN A 210 -11.09 4.32 19.95
CA GLN A 210 -10.05 5.31 19.66
C GLN A 210 -9.17 5.61 20.88
N GLU A 211 -9.77 5.74 22.06
CA GLU A 211 -9.04 6.00 23.31
C GLU A 211 -8.10 4.84 23.65
N ALA A 212 -8.56 3.59 23.54
CA ALA A 212 -7.74 2.41 23.75
C ALA A 212 -6.52 2.39 22.83
N LYS A 213 -6.71 2.71 21.54
CA LYS A 213 -5.63 2.84 20.57
C LYS A 213 -4.65 3.95 20.94
N HIS A 214 -5.13 5.12 21.32
CA HIS A 214 -4.28 6.25 21.70
C HIS A 214 -3.41 5.91 22.92
N ARG A 215 -4.01 5.34 23.97
CA ARG A 215 -3.28 4.89 25.17
C ARG A 215 -2.23 3.82 24.83
N PHE A 216 -2.60 2.85 23.99
CA PHE A 216 -1.67 1.83 23.51
C PHE A 216 -0.51 2.45 22.73
N LYS A 217 -0.77 3.37 21.78
CA LYS A 217 0.26 4.05 20.99
C LYS A 217 1.26 4.78 21.89
N LEU A 218 0.78 5.51 22.90
CA LEU A 218 1.64 6.18 23.88
C LEU A 218 2.49 5.17 24.69
N ALA A 219 1.88 4.11 25.22
CA ALA A 219 2.57 3.08 25.97
C ALA A 219 3.61 2.33 25.11
N PHE A 220 3.26 2.03 23.86
CA PHE A 220 4.14 1.43 22.87
C PHE A 220 5.37 2.31 22.61
N GLU A 221 5.19 3.60 22.33
CA GLU A 221 6.31 4.52 22.08
C GLU A 221 7.21 4.69 23.31
N LEU A 222 6.62 4.74 24.51
CA LEU A 222 7.39 4.79 25.76
C LEU A 222 8.18 3.49 26.00
N ALA A 223 7.55 2.34 25.83
CA ALA A 223 8.19 1.04 25.98
C ALA A 223 9.31 0.86 24.96
N LYS A 224 9.09 1.26 23.71
CA LYS A 224 10.05 1.21 22.61
C LYS A 224 11.29 2.07 22.88
N LYS A 225 11.13 3.29 23.43
CA LYS A 225 12.26 4.17 23.78
C LYS A 225 13.21 3.57 24.82
N ASN A 226 12.74 2.65 25.64
CA ASN A 226 13.55 1.98 26.67
C ASN A 226 14.22 0.69 26.16
N GLN A 227 14.12 0.38 24.87
CA GLN A 227 14.72 -0.82 24.28
C GLN A 227 16.09 -0.55 23.69
N VAL A 228 16.90 -1.60 23.62
CA VAL A 228 18.19 -1.61 22.90
C VAL A 228 18.16 -2.52 21.67
N ASP A 229 17.14 -3.37 21.53
CA ASP A 229 16.96 -4.24 20.36
C ASP A 229 16.65 -3.39 19.11
N PRO A 230 17.53 -3.40 18.08
CA PRO A 230 17.31 -2.66 16.84
C PRO A 230 15.99 -3.00 16.14
N ILE A 231 15.51 -4.25 16.28
CA ILE A 231 14.23 -4.68 15.70
C ILE A 231 13.11 -3.85 16.33
N ILE A 232 13.07 -3.77 17.65
CA ILE A 232 12.01 -3.04 18.36
C ILE A 232 12.11 -1.54 18.11
N LEU A 233 13.34 -0.99 18.11
CA LEU A 233 13.59 0.42 17.80
C LEU A 233 13.16 0.80 16.37
N SER A 234 13.17 -0.14 15.43
CA SER A 234 12.71 0.10 14.05
C SER A 234 11.18 0.08 13.88
N LEU A 235 10.44 -0.52 14.81
CA LEU A 235 8.99 -0.73 14.64
C LEU A 235 8.23 0.58 14.44
N CYS A 236 7.45 0.62 13.37
CA CYS A 236 6.54 1.71 13.07
C CYS A 236 5.11 1.27 13.38
N PHE A 237 4.34 2.17 14.00
CA PHE A 237 2.90 2.01 14.18
C PHE A 237 2.16 2.75 13.07
N THR A 238 1.44 2.03 12.22
CA THR A 238 0.59 2.60 11.17
C THR A 238 -0.87 2.46 11.56
N ASP A 239 -1.57 3.59 11.61
CA ASP A 239 -3.01 3.61 11.86
C ASP A 239 -3.80 3.33 10.58
N ASP A 240 -4.72 2.37 10.63
CA ASP A 240 -5.62 2.04 9.52
C ASP A 240 -7.09 2.01 9.95
N SER A 241 -7.39 2.78 10.99
CA SER A 241 -8.73 2.87 11.55
C SER A 241 -9.74 3.51 10.59
N ASN A 242 -10.99 3.07 10.71
CA ASN A 242 -12.14 3.69 10.10
C ASN A 242 -13.08 4.25 11.19
N PRO A 243 -12.93 5.53 11.58
CA PRO A 243 -13.79 6.16 12.57
C PRO A 243 -15.24 6.33 12.08
N LEU A 244 -15.54 6.14 10.79
CA LEU A 244 -16.91 6.16 10.28
C LEU A 244 -17.72 4.93 10.73
N THR A 245 -17.04 3.80 10.91
CA THR A 245 -17.65 2.50 11.22
C THR A 245 -17.24 2.01 12.60
N ASN A 246 -16.61 2.85 13.43
CA ASN A 246 -16.05 2.49 14.74
C ASN A 246 -15.10 1.28 14.70
N ILE A 247 -14.36 1.11 13.60
CA ILE A 247 -13.35 0.07 13.47
C ILE A 247 -11.99 0.71 13.74
N PHE A 248 -11.31 0.29 14.80
CA PHE A 248 -10.00 0.80 15.17
C PHE A 248 -8.96 -0.30 14.99
N THR A 249 -8.01 -0.07 14.09
CA THR A 249 -7.01 -1.07 13.68
C THR A 249 -5.68 -0.37 13.46
N GLY A 250 -4.61 -1.05 13.80
CA GLY A 250 -3.25 -0.59 13.55
C GLY A 250 -2.33 -1.74 13.19
N TYR A 251 -1.23 -1.40 12.52
CA TYR A 251 -0.19 -2.34 12.13
C TYR A 251 1.13 -1.96 12.76
N LEU A 252 1.89 -2.96 13.18
CA LEU A 252 3.30 -2.84 13.47
C LEU A 252 4.11 -3.42 12.32
N THR A 253 5.02 -2.62 11.79
CA THR A 253 5.86 -2.96 10.63
C THR A 253 7.30 -2.51 10.90
N PRO A 254 8.30 -3.11 10.25
CA PRO A 254 9.69 -2.70 10.45
C PRO A 254 10.00 -1.31 9.86
N THR A 255 9.13 -0.78 9.00
CA THR A 255 9.30 0.52 8.33
C THR A 255 7.98 1.26 8.17
N ASN A 256 8.06 2.50 7.69
CA ASN A 256 6.90 3.36 7.43
C ASN A 256 6.17 3.00 6.11
N GLY A 257 6.01 1.69 5.87
CA GLY A 257 5.12 1.10 4.89
C GLY A 257 5.10 1.77 3.52
N LYS A 258 3.96 2.40 3.18
CA LYS A 258 3.70 3.01 1.86
C LYS A 258 4.64 4.17 1.50
N ILE A 259 5.10 4.95 2.49
CA ILE A 259 6.02 6.07 2.25
C ILE A 259 7.35 5.52 1.72
N THR A 260 7.96 4.60 2.45
CA THR A 260 9.27 4.05 2.09
C THR A 260 9.19 3.20 0.82
N ALA A 261 8.04 2.58 0.56
CA ALA A 261 7.78 1.87 -0.69
C ALA A 261 7.89 2.75 -1.94
N VAL A 262 7.23 3.92 -1.92
CA VAL A 262 7.27 4.88 -3.03
C VAL A 262 8.70 5.39 -3.25
N GLU A 263 9.38 5.76 -2.17
CA GLU A 263 10.76 6.26 -2.21
C GLU A 263 11.72 5.21 -2.78
N PHE A 264 11.63 3.97 -2.30
CA PHE A 264 12.47 2.88 -2.77
C PHE A 264 12.21 2.59 -4.24
N PHE A 265 10.95 2.45 -4.66
CA PHE A 265 10.65 2.11 -6.04
C PHE A 265 11.04 3.24 -7.00
N ALA A 266 10.80 4.50 -6.63
CA ALA A 266 11.25 5.63 -7.43
C ALA A 266 12.78 5.64 -7.60
N LYS A 267 13.53 5.32 -6.53
CA LYS A 267 15.00 5.18 -6.58
C LYS A 267 15.44 3.99 -7.43
N LEU A 268 14.74 2.85 -7.32
CA LEU A 268 14.99 1.67 -8.15
C LEU A 268 14.86 2.03 -9.64
N ILE A 269 13.77 2.69 -10.02
CA ILE A 269 13.57 3.16 -11.41
C ILE A 269 14.67 4.13 -11.84
N GLN A 270 15.06 5.08 -10.98
CA GLN A 270 16.15 6.01 -11.28
C GLN A 270 17.47 5.28 -11.56
N THR A 271 17.83 4.30 -10.73
CA THR A 271 19.08 3.54 -10.86
C THR A 271 19.05 2.59 -12.06
N ASP A 272 18.00 1.80 -12.19
CA ASP A 272 17.92 0.72 -13.18
C ASP A 272 17.61 1.23 -14.59
N ALA A 273 16.71 2.21 -14.72
CA ALA A 273 16.33 2.77 -16.01
C ALA A 273 17.16 3.99 -16.42
N LYS A 274 18.08 4.46 -15.56
CA LYS A 274 18.92 5.66 -15.76
C LYS A 274 18.09 6.93 -16.05
N ILE A 275 16.89 7.02 -15.47
CA ILE A 275 15.98 8.15 -15.62
C ILE A 275 16.27 9.15 -14.50
N ASN A 276 16.41 10.43 -14.83
CA ASN A 276 16.57 11.43 -13.79
C ASN A 276 15.24 11.57 -13.02
N ILE A 277 15.30 11.60 -11.68
CA ILE A 277 14.14 11.74 -10.81
C ILE A 277 13.27 12.96 -11.16
N ASN A 278 13.87 14.03 -11.72
CA ASN A 278 13.14 15.22 -12.17
C ASN A 278 12.29 15.01 -13.44
N GLN A 279 12.50 13.90 -14.14
CA GLN A 279 11.71 13.49 -15.31
C GLN A 279 10.55 12.57 -14.92
N LEU A 280 10.49 12.12 -13.66
CA LEU A 280 9.43 11.25 -13.19
C LEU A 280 8.17 12.04 -12.83
N GLN A 281 7.03 11.53 -13.29
CA GLN A 281 5.72 11.93 -12.81
C GLN A 281 5.15 10.83 -11.95
N ILE A 282 4.76 11.16 -10.74
CA ILE A 282 4.22 10.19 -9.77
C ILE A 282 2.76 10.54 -9.50
N LEU A 283 1.88 9.58 -9.69
CA LEU A 283 0.49 9.62 -9.27
C LEU A 283 0.31 8.66 -8.09
N LEU A 284 -0.12 9.20 -6.97
CA LEU A 284 -0.42 8.45 -5.75
C LEU A 284 -1.94 8.40 -5.61
N ILE A 285 -2.54 7.21 -5.46
CA ILE A 285 -3.99 7.03 -5.43
C ILE A 285 -4.36 6.18 -4.23
N GLY A 286 -5.26 6.70 -3.39
CA GLY A 286 -5.71 5.97 -2.21
C GLY A 286 -6.92 6.58 -1.51
N ASP A 287 -7.39 5.92 -0.46
CA ASP A 287 -8.60 6.29 0.29
C ASP A 287 -8.40 6.34 1.82
N SER A 288 -7.28 5.82 2.32
CA SER A 288 -7.03 5.55 3.73
C SER A 288 -5.98 6.49 4.35
N TRP A 289 -5.85 6.47 5.68
CA TRP A 289 -4.81 7.26 6.37
C TRP A 289 -3.38 6.91 5.93
N PRO A 290 -3.00 5.63 5.77
CA PRO A 290 -1.71 5.27 5.19
C PRO A 290 -1.51 5.85 3.78
N ASP A 291 -2.56 5.99 2.98
CA ASP A 291 -2.48 6.62 1.66
C ASP A 291 -2.30 8.13 1.73
N LEU A 292 -2.96 8.79 2.69
CA LEU A 292 -2.75 10.21 2.95
C LEU A 292 -1.30 10.47 3.37
N GLN A 293 -0.77 9.62 4.25
CA GLN A 293 0.62 9.68 4.69
C GLN A 293 1.57 9.49 3.51
N MET A 294 1.33 8.50 2.65
CA MET A 294 2.06 8.33 1.39
C MET A 294 1.97 9.59 0.52
N GLY A 295 0.75 10.08 0.28
CA GLY A 295 0.42 11.25 -0.54
C GLY A 295 1.16 12.52 -0.14
N PHE A 296 1.35 12.74 1.16
CA PHE A 296 1.95 13.97 1.70
C PHE A 296 3.40 13.84 2.16
N TYR A 297 3.86 12.63 2.50
CA TYR A 297 5.16 12.44 3.16
C TYR A 297 6.18 11.62 2.37
N ALA A 298 5.80 10.89 1.32
CA ALA A 298 6.76 10.14 0.48
C ALA A 298 7.84 11.06 -0.12
N ASN A 299 9.10 10.94 0.28
CA ASN A 299 10.16 11.87 -0.07
C ASN A 299 10.69 11.69 -1.51
N THR A 300 10.00 12.29 -2.47
CA THR A 300 10.39 12.27 -3.90
C THR A 300 10.65 13.70 -4.41
N PRO A 301 11.69 14.40 -3.88
CA PRO A 301 11.80 15.87 -3.92
C PRO A 301 11.85 16.50 -5.31
N ALA A 302 12.29 15.75 -6.31
CA ALA A 302 12.44 16.23 -7.68
C ALA A 302 11.31 15.77 -8.62
N ALA A 303 10.50 14.77 -8.23
CA ALA A 303 9.45 14.23 -9.09
C ALA A 303 8.18 15.09 -9.04
N LYS A 304 7.53 15.30 -10.19
CA LYS A 304 6.19 15.94 -10.23
C LYS A 304 5.18 14.96 -9.63
N THR A 305 4.73 15.24 -8.41
CA THR A 305 3.86 14.33 -7.65
C THR A 305 2.44 14.87 -7.55
N THR A 306 1.48 14.02 -7.90
CA THR A 306 0.06 14.24 -7.69
C THR A 306 -0.49 13.18 -6.74
N PHE A 307 -1.26 13.61 -5.75
CA PHE A 307 -2.03 12.71 -4.89
C PHE A 307 -3.52 12.85 -5.19
N LEU A 308 -4.17 11.75 -5.58
CA LEU A 308 -5.60 11.62 -5.72
C LEU A 308 -6.16 10.88 -4.50
N LEU A 309 -6.86 11.62 -3.64
CA LEU A 309 -7.74 11.03 -2.64
C LEU A 309 -9.05 10.69 -3.35
N VAL A 310 -9.33 9.40 -3.55
CA VAL A 310 -10.51 8.99 -4.34
C VAL A 310 -11.82 9.42 -3.70
N GLY A 311 -12.86 9.57 -4.52
CA GLY A 311 -14.21 9.83 -4.00
C GLY A 311 -14.71 8.67 -3.12
N GLY A 312 -15.51 8.98 -2.11
CA GLY A 312 -15.93 8.04 -1.07
C GLY A 312 -14.85 7.74 -0.02
N SER A 313 -13.69 8.40 -0.08
CA SER A 313 -12.66 8.24 0.95
C SER A 313 -13.19 8.58 2.34
N ARG A 314 -12.85 7.72 3.31
CA ARG A 314 -13.17 7.95 4.72
C ARG A 314 -12.50 9.21 5.31
N LEU A 315 -11.51 9.78 4.63
CA LEU A 315 -10.77 10.98 5.06
C LEU A 315 -11.40 12.30 4.63
N THR A 316 -12.16 12.31 3.51
CA THR A 316 -12.67 13.55 2.91
C THR A 316 -13.38 14.44 3.92
N LYS A 317 -14.32 13.86 4.69
CA LYS A 317 -15.12 14.63 5.65
C LYS A 317 -14.29 15.25 6.77
N PHE A 318 -13.16 14.63 7.11
CA PHE A 318 -12.28 15.09 8.17
C PHE A 318 -11.34 16.17 7.66
N LEU A 319 -10.81 16.03 6.44
CA LEU A 319 -9.95 17.03 5.82
C LEU A 319 -10.68 18.35 5.54
N LEU A 320 -11.94 18.28 5.11
CA LEU A 320 -12.69 19.46 4.66
C LEU A 320 -13.47 20.22 5.74
N LYS A 321 -13.79 19.58 6.87
CA LYS A 321 -14.53 20.24 7.96
C LYS A 321 -13.57 20.94 8.92
N ASN A 322 -13.60 22.28 8.97
CA ASN A 322 -12.70 23.07 9.82
C ASN A 322 -12.78 22.67 11.31
N ALA A 323 -13.96 22.34 11.82
CA ALA A 323 -14.16 22.01 13.23
C ALA A 323 -13.61 20.63 13.65
N VAL A 324 -13.20 19.77 12.71
CA VAL A 324 -12.76 18.39 13.00
C VAL A 324 -11.27 18.26 12.74
N THR A 325 -10.43 18.35 13.75
CA THR A 325 -8.96 18.25 13.58
C THR A 325 -8.40 16.86 13.82
N ASP A 326 -9.23 15.89 14.19
CA ASP A 326 -8.79 14.55 14.54
C ASP A 326 -9.33 13.50 13.55
N PHE A 327 -8.44 12.65 13.06
CA PHE A 327 -8.79 11.41 12.36
C PHE A 327 -8.34 10.21 13.21
N ALA A 328 -9.29 9.65 13.96
CA ALA A 328 -9.06 8.46 14.79
C ALA A 328 -7.89 8.60 15.79
N GLY A 329 -7.60 9.80 16.31
CA GLY A 329 -6.47 10.04 17.20
C GLY A 329 -5.23 10.60 16.51
N GLU A 330 -5.28 10.81 15.20
CA GLU A 330 -4.24 11.47 14.41
C GLU A 330 -4.63 12.93 14.12
N ASP A 331 -3.73 13.87 14.41
CA ASP A 331 -3.96 15.30 14.20
C ASP A 331 -3.82 15.70 12.73
N LEU A 332 -4.86 16.32 12.19
CA LEU A 332 -4.96 16.82 10.82
C LEU A 332 -4.60 18.31 10.70
N SER A 333 -4.38 19.02 11.80
CA SER A 333 -4.24 20.49 11.82
C SER A 333 -3.12 20.96 10.88
N ASP A 334 -1.95 20.36 10.98
CA ASP A 334 -0.79 20.67 10.13
C ASP A 334 -1.07 20.43 8.65
N ILE A 335 -1.77 19.32 8.34
CA ILE A 335 -2.12 18.95 6.97
C ILE A 335 -3.07 20.00 6.39
N LYS A 336 -4.10 20.37 7.14
CA LYS A 336 -5.10 21.36 6.72
C LYS A 336 -4.49 22.73 6.48
N ASN A 337 -3.62 23.17 7.39
CA ASN A 337 -2.94 24.46 7.28
C ASN A 337 -2.04 24.56 6.04
N GLN A 338 -1.53 23.42 5.56
CA GLN A 338 -0.66 23.34 4.37
C GLN A 338 -1.43 23.10 3.06
N LEU A 339 -2.72 22.76 3.11
CA LEU A 339 -3.57 22.56 1.93
C LEU A 339 -4.12 23.90 1.42
N GLN A 340 -3.62 24.35 0.27
CA GLN A 340 -4.01 25.61 -0.36
C GLN A 340 -4.83 25.36 -1.63
N PRO A 341 -6.04 25.93 -1.78
CA PRO A 341 -6.83 25.77 -3.01
C PRO A 341 -6.11 26.29 -4.26
N LEU A 342 -6.26 25.58 -5.39
CA LEU A 342 -5.69 25.96 -6.70
C LEU A 342 -6.71 26.62 -7.66
N GLY A 343 -7.84 27.11 -7.14
CA GLY A 343 -8.88 27.77 -7.94
C GLY A 343 -9.78 26.82 -8.76
N LYS A 344 -9.35 25.57 -9.02
CA LYS A 344 -10.23 24.50 -9.54
C LYS A 344 -10.86 23.74 -8.38
N ARG A 345 -12.15 23.40 -8.50
CA ARG A 345 -12.89 22.66 -7.46
C ARG A 345 -12.20 21.33 -7.15
N GLY A 346 -11.97 21.06 -5.87
CA GLY A 346 -11.31 19.84 -5.40
C GLY A 346 -9.81 19.75 -5.67
N CYS A 347 -9.19 20.78 -6.25
CA CYS A 347 -7.75 20.83 -6.52
C CYS A 347 -7.04 21.72 -5.51
N PHE A 348 -5.99 21.19 -4.89
CA PHE A 348 -5.20 21.84 -3.86
C PHE A 348 -3.71 21.68 -4.16
N LYS A 349 -2.93 22.56 -3.55
CA LYS A 349 -1.48 22.49 -3.44
C LYS A 349 -1.16 22.13 -1.99
N PHE A 350 -0.26 21.18 -1.81
CA PHE A 350 0.33 20.87 -0.51
C PHE A 350 1.82 21.14 -0.56
N THR A 351 2.34 21.90 0.41
CA THR A 351 3.77 22.25 0.47
C THR A 351 4.36 21.88 1.82
N ARG A 352 5.37 21.00 1.83
CA ARG A 352 6.10 20.59 3.03
C ARG A 352 7.56 20.32 2.70
N TYR A 353 8.49 20.73 3.57
CA TYR A 353 9.94 20.51 3.40
C TYR A 353 10.46 20.87 1.99
N GLN A 354 10.05 22.04 1.46
CA GLN A 354 10.38 22.52 0.11
C GLN A 354 9.79 21.70 -1.05
N GLN A 355 9.00 20.68 -0.78
CA GLN A 355 8.30 19.89 -1.80
C GLN A 355 6.90 20.42 -1.99
N THR A 356 6.51 20.58 -3.26
CA THR A 356 5.15 20.95 -3.66
C THR A 356 4.49 19.78 -4.36
N ARG A 357 3.23 19.49 -4.01
CA ARG A 357 2.42 18.44 -4.65
C ARG A 357 1.06 18.98 -5.04
N SER A 358 0.54 18.47 -6.15
CA SER A 358 -0.86 18.62 -6.51
C SER A 358 -1.68 17.61 -5.73
N VAL A 359 -2.79 18.04 -5.14
CA VAL A 359 -3.70 17.20 -4.38
C VAL A 359 -5.09 17.33 -4.96
N VAL A 360 -5.70 16.22 -5.32
CA VAL A 360 -7.07 16.16 -5.84
C VAL A 360 -7.92 15.38 -4.84
N ILE A 361 -8.96 16.04 -4.32
CA ILE A 361 -9.97 15.41 -3.47
C ILE A 361 -11.16 15.04 -4.35
N GLY A 362 -11.31 13.75 -4.64
CA GLY A 362 -12.25 13.19 -5.60
C GLY A 362 -13.69 13.57 -5.32
N ASP A 363 -14.13 13.53 -4.06
CA ASP A 363 -15.50 13.92 -3.68
C ASP A 363 -15.85 15.38 -4.04
N LEU A 364 -14.85 16.26 -4.11
CA LEU A 364 -15.03 17.64 -4.53
C LEU A 364 -14.89 17.80 -6.04
N ALA A 365 -13.86 17.20 -6.63
CA ALA A 365 -13.53 17.33 -8.05
C ALA A 365 -14.56 16.61 -8.95
N PHE A 366 -15.06 15.46 -8.51
CA PHE A 366 -15.98 14.59 -9.25
C PHE A 366 -17.15 14.14 -8.36
N PRO A 367 -18.12 15.04 -8.06
CA PRO A 367 -19.22 14.72 -7.16
C PRO A 367 -20.00 13.46 -7.59
N GLY A 368 -20.19 12.55 -6.64
CA GLY A 368 -20.92 11.30 -6.86
C GLY A 368 -20.14 10.18 -7.56
N LYS A 369 -18.84 10.36 -7.80
CA LYS A 369 -17.95 9.32 -8.35
C LYS A 369 -17.11 8.73 -7.22
N VAL A 370 -17.23 7.44 -6.96
CA VAL A 370 -16.57 6.77 -5.83
C VAL A 370 -15.49 5.80 -6.31
N GLY A 371 -14.40 5.68 -5.55
CA GLY A 371 -13.29 4.76 -5.81
C GLY A 371 -12.83 4.81 -7.27
N PRO A 372 -12.93 3.71 -8.04
CA PRO A 372 -12.44 3.63 -9.41
C PRO A 372 -13.12 4.62 -10.38
N GLU A 373 -14.38 5.02 -10.14
CA GLU A 373 -15.07 6.01 -11.00
C GLU A 373 -14.41 7.39 -10.90
N SER A 374 -13.94 7.74 -9.71
CA SER A 374 -13.23 9.00 -9.47
C SER A 374 -11.84 8.99 -10.12
N ILE A 375 -11.20 7.81 -10.19
CA ILE A 375 -9.92 7.62 -10.90
C ILE A 375 -10.13 7.79 -12.40
N VAL A 376 -11.14 7.14 -12.98
CA VAL A 376 -11.50 7.32 -14.41
C VAL A 376 -11.76 8.79 -14.71
N SER A 377 -12.60 9.44 -13.91
CA SER A 377 -12.93 10.85 -14.09
C SER A 377 -11.70 11.74 -14.00
N PHE A 378 -10.78 11.45 -13.07
CA PHE A 378 -9.50 12.15 -12.96
C PHE A 378 -8.64 12.00 -14.21
N LEU A 379 -8.45 10.77 -14.69
CA LEU A 379 -7.62 10.48 -15.86
C LEU A 379 -8.20 11.08 -17.15
N GLU A 380 -9.52 11.17 -17.27
CA GLU A 380 -10.18 11.81 -18.41
C GLU A 380 -10.22 13.34 -18.29
N SER A 381 -10.08 13.87 -17.07
CA SER A 381 -10.06 15.30 -16.82
C SER A 381 -8.67 15.89 -17.10
N GLN A 382 -8.60 16.98 -17.85
CA GLN A 382 -7.37 17.77 -18.01
C GLN A 382 -7.12 18.68 -16.79
N LEU A 383 -7.29 18.16 -15.57
CA LEU A 383 -7.20 18.98 -14.36
C LEU A 383 -5.78 19.47 -14.06
N LEU A 384 -4.72 18.78 -14.54
CA LEU A 384 -3.32 18.98 -14.13
C LEU A 384 -2.29 19.01 -15.25
#